data_AF-A0A1Q4F4J5-F1
#
_entry.id   AF-A0A1Q4F4J5-F1
#
_cell.length_a   1.000
_cell.length_b   1.000
_cell.length_c   1.000
_cell.angle_alpha   90.00
_cell.angle_beta   90.00
_cell.angle_gamma   90.00
#
_symmetry.space_group_name_H-M   'P 1'
#
loop_
_entity.id
_entity.type
_entity.pdbx_description
1 polymer ?
#
loop_
_entity_poly.entity_id
_entity_poly.type
_entity_poly.pdbx_seq_one_letter_code
_entity_poly.pdbx_strand_id
1 'polypeptide(L)'
;MSYEPVEEPAMDTYLYWGDMKSWNGGTSCYGNDMVNGSPTARNLEWDKWMCVEMMVKLNNPVTAYNGELKIWQDGILVGHWGPGFPNGKWDNDSWFNIPDAPPFQGFRWRTDPGLKLSYICIEFYDSKSPPGVSHHIKYSNIVIAKQYIGPIKSN
;
A
#
# COMPACT_ATOMS: atom_id res chain seq x y z
N MET A 1 -5.00 5.68 1.32
CA MET A 1 -4.02 4.58 1.26
C MET A 1 -2.76 5.05 1.94
N SER A 2 -2.13 4.18 2.70
CA SER A 2 -0.81 4.38 3.30
C SER A 2 0.05 3.13 3.07
N TYR A 3 1.35 3.29 3.31
CA TYR A 3 2.31 2.21 3.49
C TYR A 3 2.97 2.45 4.85
N GLU A 4 2.72 1.54 5.79
CA GLU A 4 2.94 1.77 7.21
C GLU A 4 3.45 0.50 7.92
N PRO A 5 4.04 0.63 9.11
CA PRO A 5 4.44 -0.52 9.91
C PRO A 5 3.21 -1.27 10.42
N VAL A 6 3.17 -2.59 10.19
CA VAL A 6 2.13 -3.50 10.67
C VAL A 6 2.81 -4.57 11.52
N GLU A 7 2.39 -4.72 12.78
CA GLU A 7 3.05 -5.62 13.74
C GLU A 7 4.59 -5.53 13.65
N GLU A 8 5.11 -4.31 13.90
CA GLU A 8 6.51 -3.94 13.69
C GLU A 8 7.50 -5.09 13.95
N PRO A 9 8.46 -5.32 13.02
CA PRO A 9 8.95 -4.34 12.05
C PRO A 9 8.41 -4.52 10.62
N ALA A 10 7.39 -5.35 10.37
CA ALA A 10 6.90 -5.52 9.00
C ALA A 10 6.27 -4.22 8.47
N MET A 11 6.38 -3.99 7.16
CA MET A 11 5.71 -2.87 6.48
C MET A 11 4.67 -3.43 5.51
N ASP A 12 3.48 -2.84 5.51
CA ASP A 12 2.41 -3.23 4.60
C ASP A 12 1.56 -2.02 4.18
N THR A 13 0.64 -2.22 3.25
CA THR A 13 -0.34 -1.23 2.85
C THR A 13 -1.49 -1.16 3.84
N TYR A 14 -2.12 0.00 3.96
CA TYR A 14 -3.42 0.14 4.62
C TYR A 14 -4.38 0.84 3.66
N LEU A 15 -5.20 0.04 2.98
CA LEU A 15 -5.95 0.45 1.77
C LEU A 15 -7.47 0.43 1.98
N TYR A 16 -8.13 1.50 1.55
CA TYR A 16 -9.58 1.59 1.44
C TYR A 16 -10.00 1.82 -0.01
N TRP A 17 -10.94 1.02 -0.51
CA TRP A 17 -11.62 1.24 -1.78
C TRP A 17 -12.99 0.56 -1.81
N GLY A 18 -13.79 0.80 -2.86
CA GLY A 18 -15.19 0.35 -2.90
C GLY A 18 -15.40 -1.18 -2.92
N ASP A 19 -14.40 -1.94 -3.37
CA ASP A 19 -14.46 -3.41 -3.45
C ASP A 19 -13.49 -4.09 -2.45
N MET A 20 -13.10 -3.38 -1.39
CA MET A 20 -12.22 -3.89 -0.33
C MET A 20 -12.86 -5.11 0.38
N LYS A 21 -12.03 -5.91 1.04
CA LYS A 21 -12.48 -7.04 1.84
C LYS A 21 -12.71 -6.62 3.29
N SER A 22 -13.73 -7.21 3.90
CA SER A 22 -13.99 -7.03 5.33
C SER A 22 -13.24 -8.07 6.14
N TRP A 23 -12.83 -7.68 7.35
CA TRP A 23 -12.09 -8.52 8.28
C TRP A 23 -12.87 -9.76 8.73
N ASN A 24 -14.21 -9.68 8.75
CA ASN A 24 -15.08 -10.75 9.24
C ASN A 24 -16.06 -11.29 8.19
N GLY A 25 -15.86 -10.97 6.91
CA GLY A 25 -16.83 -11.29 5.85
C GLY A 25 -18.18 -10.55 5.97
N GLY A 26 -18.28 -9.60 6.91
CA GLY A 26 -19.47 -8.79 7.17
C GLY A 26 -19.21 -7.31 6.93
N THR A 27 -19.66 -6.46 7.86
CA THR A 27 -19.61 -5.00 7.76
C THR A 27 -18.39 -4.36 8.42
N SER A 28 -17.55 -5.15 9.10
CA SER A 28 -16.32 -4.65 9.74
C SER A 28 -15.22 -4.54 8.69
N CYS A 29 -15.08 -3.35 8.12
CA CYS A 29 -14.05 -3.07 7.12
C CYS A 29 -12.97 -2.15 7.70
N TYR A 30 -11.74 -2.64 7.70
CA TYR A 30 -10.53 -1.89 8.01
C TYR A 30 -9.68 -1.78 6.74
N GLY A 31 -8.53 -1.11 6.84
CA GLY A 31 -7.64 -0.98 5.70
C GLY A 31 -7.06 -2.35 5.34
N ASN A 32 -7.13 -2.71 4.07
CA ASN A 32 -6.59 -3.98 3.58
C ASN A 32 -5.07 -3.88 3.41
N ASP A 33 -4.38 -4.91 3.88
CA ASP A 33 -2.96 -5.15 3.71
C ASP A 33 -2.72 -6.17 2.58
N MET A 34 -1.64 -5.99 1.84
CA MET A 34 -1.45 -6.70 0.56
C MET A 34 -0.03 -7.20 0.29
N VAL A 35 0.97 -6.77 1.06
CA VAL A 35 2.39 -7.14 0.89
C VAL A 35 2.67 -8.55 1.42
N ASN A 36 1.83 -9.12 2.29
CA ASN A 36 2.05 -10.46 2.86
C ASN A 36 2.47 -11.51 1.84
N GLY A 37 3.47 -12.31 2.19
CA GLY A 37 4.01 -13.35 1.30
C GLY A 37 4.78 -12.82 0.09
N SER A 38 4.91 -11.50 -0.09
CA SER A 38 5.76 -10.93 -1.14
C SER A 38 7.22 -11.34 -0.90
N PRO A 39 7.91 -11.89 -1.91
CA PRO A 39 9.31 -12.31 -1.78
C PRO A 39 10.27 -11.13 -1.60
N THR A 40 9.80 -9.91 -1.85
CA THR A 40 10.57 -8.67 -1.73
C THR A 40 10.02 -7.76 -0.64
N ALA A 41 9.15 -8.25 0.24
CA ALA A 41 8.70 -7.52 1.42
C ALA A 41 9.89 -7.00 2.22
N ARG A 42 9.74 -5.81 2.80
CA ARG A 42 10.78 -5.13 3.54
C ARG A 42 10.25 -4.72 4.91
N ASN A 43 11.16 -4.68 5.87
CA ASN A 43 10.86 -4.24 7.22
C ASN A 43 11.17 -2.74 7.36
N LEU A 44 10.57 -2.12 8.37
CA LEU A 44 11.02 -0.86 8.91
C LEU A 44 12.40 -1.04 9.55
N GLU A 45 13.34 -0.17 9.20
CA GLU A 45 14.59 -0.01 9.94
C GLU A 45 14.53 1.31 10.71
N TRP A 46 14.51 1.21 12.05
CA TRP A 46 14.50 2.37 12.93
C TRP A 46 15.73 3.25 12.74
N ASP A 47 15.55 4.56 12.99
CA ASP A 47 16.60 5.58 12.94
C ASP A 47 17.34 5.69 11.60
N LYS A 48 16.69 5.28 10.50
CA LYS A 48 17.21 5.43 9.13
C LYS A 48 16.22 6.12 8.20
N TRP A 49 16.76 6.77 7.19
CA TRP A 49 15.95 7.25 6.07
C TRP A 49 15.48 6.05 5.25
N MET A 50 14.18 6.00 5.01
CA MET A 50 13.53 5.04 4.12
C MET A 50 12.91 5.82 2.95
N CYS A 51 13.18 5.39 1.73
CA CYS A 51 12.49 5.91 0.55
C CYS A 51 11.23 5.08 0.31
N VAL A 52 10.06 5.72 0.37
CA VAL A 52 8.78 5.10 0.02
C VAL A 52 8.23 5.75 -1.24
N GLU A 53 7.84 4.92 -2.20
CA GLU A 53 7.15 5.38 -3.41
C GLU A 53 5.88 4.55 -3.63
N MET A 54 4.78 5.22 -3.98
CA MET A 54 3.49 4.59 -4.22
C MET A 54 2.96 5.06 -5.58
N MET A 55 2.63 4.13 -6.47
CA MET A 55 1.95 4.45 -7.73
C MET A 55 0.52 3.93 -7.69
N VAL A 56 -0.42 4.80 -8.07
CA VAL A 56 -1.83 4.44 -8.25
C VAL A 56 -2.24 4.74 -9.68
N LYS A 57 -2.83 3.75 -10.33
CA LYS A 57 -3.48 3.91 -11.62
C LYS A 57 -4.97 3.68 -11.45
N LEU A 58 -5.76 4.73 -11.67
CA LEU A 58 -7.22 4.62 -11.64
C LEU A 58 -7.71 3.71 -12.75
N ASN A 59 -8.77 2.95 -12.46
CA ASN A 59 -9.47 2.16 -13.46
C ASN A 59 -10.19 3.03 -14.50
N ASN A 60 -10.27 2.51 -15.73
CA ASN A 60 -10.98 3.12 -16.86
C ASN A 60 -11.35 2.05 -17.92
N PRO A 61 -12.63 1.90 -18.33
CA PRO A 61 -13.81 2.61 -17.84
C PRO A 61 -14.07 2.34 -16.35
N VAL A 62 -14.97 3.11 -15.73
CA VAL A 62 -15.26 3.00 -14.28
C VAL A 62 -15.84 1.65 -13.87
N THR A 63 -16.32 0.86 -14.83
CA THR A 63 -16.79 -0.52 -14.63
C THR A 63 -15.67 -1.55 -14.64
N ALA A 64 -14.46 -1.19 -15.09
CA ALA A 64 -13.35 -2.11 -15.22
C ALA A 64 -12.57 -2.30 -13.91
N TYR A 65 -12.02 -3.51 -13.75
CA TYR A 65 -11.07 -3.88 -12.68
C TYR A 65 -9.62 -3.77 -13.17
N ASN A 66 -9.28 -2.68 -13.85
CA ASN A 66 -7.96 -2.48 -14.47
C ASN A 66 -7.12 -1.37 -13.82
N GLY A 67 -7.50 -0.96 -12.62
CA GLY A 67 -6.66 -0.13 -11.77
C GLY A 67 -5.48 -0.92 -11.21
N GLU A 68 -4.41 -0.20 -10.89
CA GLU A 68 -3.17 -0.79 -10.38
C GLU A 68 -2.68 -0.07 -9.13
N LEU A 69 -1.91 -0.79 -8.32
CA LEU A 69 -1.11 -0.30 -7.21
C LEU A 69 0.31 -0.82 -7.36
N LYS A 70 1.31 0.04 -7.15
CA LYS A 70 2.69 -0.39 -6.92
C LYS A 70 3.24 0.29 -5.69
N ILE A 71 4.05 -0.44 -4.94
CA ILE A 71 4.76 0.08 -3.78
C ILE A 71 6.23 -0.25 -3.92
N TRP A 72 7.08 0.74 -3.66
CA TRP A 72 8.51 0.55 -3.54
C TRP A 72 8.99 1.01 -2.17
N GLN A 73 9.90 0.23 -1.59
CA GLN A 73 10.69 0.61 -0.42
C GLN A 73 12.16 0.54 -0.79
N ASP A 74 12.89 1.65 -0.60
CA ASP A 74 14.31 1.80 -0.92
C ASP A 74 14.63 1.39 -2.37
N GLY A 75 13.71 1.71 -3.27
CA GLY A 75 13.81 1.40 -4.70
C GLY A 75 13.47 -0.04 -5.08
N ILE A 76 13.21 -0.90 -4.10
CA ILE A 76 12.79 -2.28 -4.32
C ILE A 76 11.27 -2.32 -4.44
N LEU A 77 10.76 -2.91 -5.53
CA LEU A 77 9.33 -3.14 -5.71
C LEU A 77 8.86 -4.20 -4.72
N VAL A 78 8.19 -3.79 -3.65
CA VAL A 78 7.67 -4.69 -2.60
C VAL A 78 6.31 -5.29 -2.98
N GLY A 79 5.61 -4.66 -3.92
CA GLY A 79 4.46 -5.28 -4.57
C GLY A 79 3.89 -4.46 -5.73
N HIS A 80 3.24 -5.18 -6.64
CA HIS A 80 2.56 -4.63 -7.81
C HIS A 80 1.31 -5.46 -8.07
N TRP A 81 0.15 -4.85 -7.89
CA TRP A 81 -1.15 -5.49 -8.06
C TRP A 81 -1.92 -4.81 -9.19
N GLY A 82 -2.47 -5.63 -10.07
CA GLY A 82 -3.24 -5.24 -11.25
C GLY A 82 -4.06 -6.40 -11.80
N PRO A 83 -4.79 -6.20 -12.91
CA PRO A 83 -5.57 -7.27 -13.50
C PRO A 83 -4.67 -8.41 -13.97
N GLY A 84 -4.84 -9.59 -13.39
CA GLY A 84 -4.10 -10.79 -13.76
C GLY A 84 -2.80 -11.01 -12.98
N PHE A 85 -2.45 -10.16 -12.00
CA PHE A 85 -1.23 -10.32 -11.20
C PHE A 85 -1.23 -9.47 -9.90
N PRO A 86 -0.46 -9.86 -8.88
CA PRO A 86 0.22 -11.14 -8.75
C PRO A 86 -0.79 -12.23 -8.43
N ASN A 87 -0.31 -13.46 -8.35
CA ASN A 87 -1.11 -14.56 -7.83
C ASN A 87 -1.19 -14.48 -6.31
N GLY A 88 -2.34 -14.83 -5.76
CA GLY A 88 -2.55 -14.78 -4.32
C GLY A 88 -3.96 -15.13 -3.88
N LYS A 89 -4.21 -14.96 -2.59
CA LYS A 89 -5.52 -15.19 -1.99
C LYS A 89 -5.81 -14.15 -0.91
N TRP A 90 -7.09 -13.86 -0.74
CA TRP A 90 -7.57 -13.14 0.43
C TRP A 90 -7.71 -14.11 1.60
N ASP A 91 -7.21 -13.69 2.75
CA ASP A 91 -7.63 -14.18 4.06
C ASP A 91 -8.20 -12.98 4.82
N ASN A 92 -9.53 -12.93 4.94
CA ASN A 92 -10.26 -11.75 5.41
C ASN A 92 -9.88 -10.47 4.64
N ASP A 93 -9.37 -9.46 5.33
CA ASP A 93 -8.90 -8.18 4.81
C ASP A 93 -7.43 -8.16 4.37
N SER A 94 -6.73 -9.30 4.48
CA SER A 94 -5.31 -9.44 4.15
C SER A 94 -5.11 -10.24 2.87
N TRP A 95 -4.38 -9.68 1.89
CA TRP A 95 -3.98 -10.41 0.69
C TRP A 95 -2.60 -11.04 0.89
N PHE A 96 -2.51 -12.33 0.56
CA PHE A 96 -1.28 -13.11 0.56
C PHE A 96 -0.83 -13.39 -0.87
N ASN A 97 0.37 -12.95 -1.23
CA ASN A 97 1.03 -13.23 -2.50
C ASN A 97 1.51 -14.68 -2.51
N ILE A 98 0.87 -15.52 -3.34
CA ILE A 98 1.10 -16.96 -3.40
C ILE A 98 1.21 -17.34 -4.88
N PRO A 99 2.41 -17.71 -5.38
CA PRO A 99 2.63 -17.96 -6.80
C PRO A 99 1.66 -18.95 -7.47
N ASP A 100 1.24 -19.98 -6.75
CA ASP A 100 0.37 -21.04 -7.29
C ASP A 100 -1.14 -20.77 -7.11
N ALA A 101 -1.50 -19.63 -6.51
CA ALA A 101 -2.90 -19.24 -6.34
C ALA A 101 -3.46 -18.53 -7.59
N PRO A 102 -4.78 -18.30 -7.68
CA PRO A 102 -5.35 -17.50 -8.76
C PRO A 102 -4.79 -16.07 -8.82
N PRO A 103 -4.81 -15.43 -10.00
CA PRO A 103 -4.35 -14.05 -10.14
C PRO A 103 -5.28 -13.05 -9.46
N PHE A 104 -4.72 -11.94 -9.00
CA PHE A 104 -5.49 -10.80 -8.53
C PHE A 104 -6.39 -10.24 -9.65
N GLN A 105 -7.64 -9.93 -9.30
CA GLN A 105 -8.63 -9.45 -10.27
C GLN A 105 -8.32 -8.05 -10.83
N GLY A 106 -7.53 -7.26 -10.09
CA GLY A 106 -7.27 -5.84 -10.32
C GLY A 106 -8.17 -4.91 -9.52
N PHE A 107 -7.81 -3.64 -9.44
CA PHE A 107 -8.58 -2.67 -8.66
C PHE A 107 -9.65 -1.98 -9.49
N ARG A 108 -10.78 -1.70 -8.84
CA ARG A 108 -11.75 -0.70 -9.28
C ARG A 108 -11.79 0.42 -8.24
N TRP A 109 -10.80 1.30 -8.32
CA TRP A 109 -10.61 2.43 -7.41
C TRP A 109 -11.79 3.41 -7.39
N ARG A 110 -12.53 3.52 -8.48
CA ARG A 110 -13.66 4.44 -8.62
C ARG A 110 -14.77 3.86 -9.49
N THR A 111 -15.99 4.27 -9.18
CA THR A 111 -17.20 3.99 -9.97
C THR A 111 -17.75 5.23 -10.68
N ASP A 112 -17.25 6.42 -10.34
CA ASP A 112 -17.61 7.70 -10.97
C ASP A 112 -16.39 8.27 -11.74
N PRO A 113 -16.53 8.65 -13.02
CA PRO A 113 -15.42 9.16 -13.82
C PRO A 113 -14.89 10.52 -13.36
N GLY A 114 -15.70 11.29 -12.62
CA GLY A 114 -15.37 12.57 -11.99
C GLY A 114 -14.47 12.43 -10.76
N LEU A 115 -14.45 11.26 -10.10
CA LEU A 115 -13.54 11.00 -8.98
C LEU A 115 -12.11 10.80 -9.50
N LYS A 116 -11.19 11.64 -9.04
CA LYS A 116 -9.75 11.63 -9.34
C LYS A 116 -8.95 11.49 -8.04
N LEU A 117 -7.65 11.24 -8.17
CA LEU A 117 -6.71 11.43 -7.06
C LEU A 117 -6.66 12.94 -6.74
N SER A 118 -6.95 13.31 -5.50
CA SER A 118 -7.23 14.71 -5.14
C SER A 118 -6.36 15.28 -4.01
N TYR A 119 -5.85 14.44 -3.10
CA TYR A 119 -4.98 14.88 -2.01
C TYR A 119 -3.97 13.81 -1.62
N ILE A 120 -2.92 14.26 -0.92
CA ILE A 120 -1.97 13.41 -0.20
C ILE A 120 -2.15 13.71 1.28
N CYS A 121 -2.29 12.66 2.09
CA CYS A 121 -2.29 12.76 3.55
C CYS A 121 -0.92 12.29 4.06
N ILE A 122 -0.30 13.10 4.91
CA ILE A 122 0.90 12.72 5.65
C ILE A 122 0.49 12.63 7.09
N GLU A 123 0.50 11.41 7.62
CA GLU A 123 -0.02 11.10 8.93
C GLU A 123 1.02 10.31 9.72
N PHE A 124 1.10 10.61 11.02
CA PHE A 124 1.89 9.88 12.00
C PHE A 124 1.01 9.72 13.24
N TYR A 125 0.70 8.47 13.57
CA TYR A 125 -0.11 8.11 14.72
C TYR A 125 0.62 7.05 15.54
N ASP A 126 0.83 7.33 16.83
CA ASP A 126 1.45 6.40 17.77
C ASP A 126 0.51 6.22 18.97
N SER A 127 0.08 4.97 19.18
CA SER A 127 -0.76 4.56 20.30
C SER A 127 -0.06 3.60 21.28
N LYS A 128 1.24 3.33 21.06
CA LYS A 128 2.02 2.31 21.75
C LYS A 128 3.10 2.90 22.65
N SER A 129 3.56 4.11 22.39
CA SER A 129 4.53 4.80 23.24
C SER A 129 4.10 4.86 24.71
N PRO A 130 4.97 4.48 25.66
CA PRO A 130 4.70 4.68 27.09
C PRO A 130 4.51 6.16 27.45
N PRO A 131 3.80 6.47 28.54
CA PRO A 131 3.68 7.84 29.03
C PRO A 131 5.05 8.50 29.23
N GLY A 132 5.23 9.69 28.65
CA GLY A 132 6.47 10.46 28.74
C GLY A 132 7.56 10.06 27.74
N VAL A 133 7.33 9.03 26.91
CA VAL A 133 8.18 8.70 25.77
C VAL A 133 7.68 9.43 24.53
N SER A 134 8.60 9.99 23.75
CA SER A 134 8.29 10.68 22.50
C SER A 134 8.96 9.97 21.34
N HIS A 135 8.15 9.46 20.42
CA HIS A 135 8.60 9.05 19.10
C HIS A 135 8.29 10.14 18.09
N HIS A 136 9.15 10.26 17.08
CA HIS A 136 8.99 11.24 16.03
C HIS A 136 9.43 10.64 14.70
N ILE A 137 8.80 11.14 13.64
CA ILE A 137 9.16 10.83 12.26
C ILE A 137 9.56 12.13 11.54
N LYS A 138 10.53 12.03 10.64
CA LYS A 138 10.94 13.14 9.78
C LYS A 138 10.57 12.79 8.35
N TYR A 139 9.92 13.73 7.67
CA TYR A 139 9.62 13.63 6.25
C TYR A 139 10.52 14.59 5.47
N SER A 140 10.98 14.18 4.30
CA SER A 140 11.76 15.02 3.40
C SER A 140 11.55 14.58 1.95
N ASN A 141 11.80 15.48 1.00
CA ASN A 141 11.73 15.21 -0.44
C ASN A 141 10.40 14.60 -0.92
N ILE A 142 9.28 15.16 -0.44
CA ILE A 142 7.94 14.75 -0.86
C ILE A 142 7.70 15.27 -2.28
N VAL A 143 7.45 14.35 -3.22
CA VAL A 143 7.23 14.65 -4.63
C VAL A 143 5.98 13.92 -5.14
N ILE A 144 5.28 14.55 -6.08
CA ILE A 144 4.19 13.93 -6.85
C ILE A 144 4.64 13.90 -8.32
N ALA A 145 4.63 12.73 -8.94
CA ALA A 145 5.02 12.57 -10.34
C ALA A 145 4.08 11.60 -11.08
N LYS A 146 4.21 11.60 -12.42
CA LYS A 146 3.49 10.68 -13.31
C LYS A 146 4.30 9.42 -13.64
N GLN A 147 5.56 9.39 -13.25
CA GLN A 147 6.51 8.32 -13.54
C GLN A 147 7.33 8.04 -12.28
N TYR A 148 7.87 6.83 -12.23
CA TYR A 148 8.72 6.39 -11.14
C TYR A 148 9.94 7.31 -10.98
N ILE A 149 10.23 7.74 -9.75
CA ILE A 149 11.39 8.60 -9.43
C ILE A 149 12.54 7.75 -8.87
N GLY A 150 12.22 6.93 -7.87
CA GLY A 150 13.17 6.14 -7.11
C GLY A 150 13.94 6.90 -6.03
N PRO A 151 14.83 6.19 -5.29
CA PRO A 151 15.56 6.77 -4.17
C PRO A 151 16.52 7.89 -4.60
N ILE A 152 16.69 8.87 -3.70
CA ILE A 152 17.75 9.85 -3.84
C ILE A 152 19.08 9.12 -3.74
N LYS A 153 19.87 9.20 -4.81
CA LYS A 153 21.22 8.65 -4.81
C LYS A 153 22.11 9.53 -3.94
N SER A 154 22.81 8.90 -3.00
CA SER A 154 23.97 9.53 -2.36
C SER A 154 25.04 9.72 -3.44
N ASN A 155 25.52 10.94 -3.61
CA ASN A 155 26.74 11.19 -4.40
C ASN A 155 27.97 10.69 -3.65
#